data_AF-A0A2P4ZSL8-F1
#
_entry.id   AF-A0A2P4ZSL8-F1
#
_cell.length_a   1.000
_cell.length_b   1.000
_cell.length_c   1.000
_cell.angle_alpha   90.00
_cell.angle_beta   90.00
_cell.angle_gamma   90.00
#
_symmetry.space_group_name_H-M   'P 1'
#
loop_
_entity.id
_entity.type
_entity.pdbx_description
1 polymer ?
#
loop_
_entity_poly.entity_id
_entity_poly.type
_entity_poly.pdbx_seq_one_letter_code
_entity_poly.pdbx_strand_id
1 'polypeptide(L)'
;MAQVLAVIAHLQSRDAAQRIIQLRLQTSLRKRSHRVLSYLLNNGADISDVHPGWLYNDDLFAKPSLEALEILIAHGWDIDSRRDGTSWPLLWGVVQFPDLVQWCLDHGASVYLPGDTPPRAADGDIGKLPRITLLESAAGDGSVAIFKLLREKGAPFHPRVLHAAVERAVVHAPFFDSSSSHRRDQFNERMVMIRYLVDEVGIDVRSQWLKPGRVGATPLEYVAHHTSSSNKDVRDLIWFLLDRGADPNHASVLKDGYKSYKDIIYKGPDISYPSPFEVAQQSSRPHFLEVVQEWQRRQRSSATWWTWGTSWISWPFTKQSS
;
A
#
# COMPACT_ATOMS: atom_id res chain seq x y z
N MET A 1 14.34 26.69 53.89
CA MET A 1 14.01 25.24 53.97
C MET A 1 12.52 24.98 53.72
N ALA A 2 11.58 25.44 54.56
CA ALA A 2 10.14 25.17 54.41
C ALA A 2 9.52 25.70 53.09
N GLN A 3 9.85 26.93 52.68
CA GLN A 3 9.39 27.50 51.39
C GLN A 3 9.93 26.73 50.17
N VAL A 4 11.17 26.23 50.25
CA VAL A 4 11.80 25.46 49.15
C VAL A 4 11.12 24.10 49.00
N LEU A 5 10.80 23.43 50.10
CA LEU A 5 10.07 22.15 50.08
C LEU A 5 8.62 22.31 49.57
N ALA A 6 7.94 23.42 49.91
CA ALA A 6 6.60 23.72 49.38
C ALA A 6 6.61 24.00 47.87
N VAL A 7 7.61 24.72 47.37
CA VAL A 7 7.80 24.94 45.93
C VAL A 7 8.11 23.63 45.20
N ILE A 8 8.98 22.78 45.75
CA ILE A 8 9.29 21.47 45.16
C ILE A 8 8.05 20.56 45.13
N ALA A 9 7.26 20.50 46.21
CA ALA A 9 6.02 19.73 46.26
C ALA A 9 4.97 20.24 45.26
N HIS A 10 4.84 21.56 45.10
CA HIS A 10 3.95 22.17 44.13
C HIS A 10 4.41 21.92 42.68
N LEU A 11 5.73 21.92 42.42
CA LEU A 11 6.31 21.58 41.11
C LEU A 11 6.07 20.10 40.76
N GLN A 12 6.26 19.19 41.73
CA GLN A 12 5.96 17.76 41.56
C GLN A 12 4.46 17.49 41.31
N SER A 13 3.59 18.22 42.01
CA SER A 13 2.14 18.15 41.81
C SER A 13 1.71 18.67 40.44
N ARG A 14 2.32 19.78 39.97
CA ARG A 14 2.10 20.29 38.61
C ARG A 14 2.55 19.31 37.53
N ASP A 15 3.71 18.68 37.71
CA ASP A 15 4.23 17.68 36.75
C ASP A 15 3.33 16.44 36.68
N ALA A 16 2.82 15.98 37.83
CA ALA A 16 1.84 14.89 37.89
C ALA A 16 0.50 15.27 37.22
N ALA A 17 0.00 16.49 37.45
CA ALA A 17 -1.21 16.99 36.81
C ALA A 17 -1.05 17.09 35.29
N GLN A 18 0.08 17.62 34.80
CA GLN A 18 0.38 17.73 33.38
C GLN A 18 0.45 16.35 32.71
N ARG A 19 1.09 15.38 33.35
CA ARG A 19 1.13 13.99 32.86
C ARG A 19 -0.27 13.38 32.74
N ILE A 20 -1.14 13.61 33.71
CA ILE A 20 -2.52 13.14 33.65
C ILE A 20 -3.28 13.83 32.51
N ILE A 21 -3.16 15.15 32.37
CA ILE A 21 -3.76 15.91 31.27
C ILE A 21 -3.34 15.33 29.91
N GLN A 22 -2.04 15.08 29.73
CA GLN A 22 -1.50 14.53 28.48
C GLN A 22 -1.98 13.10 28.19
N LEU A 23 -2.01 12.22 29.20
CA LEU A 23 -2.57 10.87 29.07
C LEU A 23 -4.07 10.88 28.73
N ARG A 24 -4.82 11.84 29.27
CA ARG A 24 -6.25 12.00 29.00
C ARG A 24 -6.52 12.59 27.63
N LEU A 25 -5.58 13.34 27.04
CA LEU A 25 -5.69 13.88 25.69
C LEU A 25 -5.83 12.74 24.67
N GLN A 26 -4.92 11.76 24.68
CA GLN A 26 -4.99 10.57 23.83
C GLN A 26 -6.32 9.83 24.00
N THR A 27 -6.75 9.63 25.25
CA THR A 27 -8.00 8.91 25.55
C THR A 27 -9.21 9.66 24.98
N SER A 28 -9.23 10.99 25.08
CA SER A 28 -10.33 11.83 24.56
C SER A 28 -10.46 11.73 23.04
N LEU A 29 -9.34 11.66 22.31
CA LEU A 29 -9.31 11.46 20.85
C LEU A 29 -9.85 10.09 20.48
N ARG A 30 -9.31 9.01 21.08
CA ARG A 30 -9.74 7.63 20.82
C ARG A 30 -11.22 7.40 21.11
N LYS A 31 -11.74 8.02 22.18
CA LYS A 31 -13.15 7.92 22.58
C LYS A 31 -14.03 9.00 21.96
N ARG A 32 -13.50 9.82 21.05
CA ARG A 32 -14.24 10.91 20.34
C ARG A 32 -15.01 11.80 21.30
N SER A 33 -14.38 12.16 22.42
CA SER A 33 -14.96 12.99 23.47
C SER A 33 -14.57 14.45 23.25
N HIS A 34 -15.18 15.10 22.25
CA HIS A 34 -14.80 16.45 21.78
C HIS A 34 -14.83 17.53 22.86
N ARG A 35 -15.79 17.47 23.79
CA ARG A 35 -15.85 18.38 24.95
C ARG A 35 -14.67 18.20 25.89
N VAL A 36 -14.27 16.96 26.14
CA VAL A 36 -13.11 16.64 27.00
C VAL A 36 -11.82 17.06 26.29
N LEU A 37 -11.71 16.79 24.99
CA LEU A 37 -10.59 17.24 24.15
C LEU A 37 -10.41 18.76 24.24
N SER A 38 -11.48 19.52 23.98
CA SER A 38 -11.46 20.99 24.05
C SER A 38 -11.10 21.49 25.44
N TYR A 39 -11.66 20.87 26.49
CA TYR A 39 -11.31 21.23 27.87
C TYR A 39 -9.83 21.01 28.16
N LEU A 40 -9.26 19.87 27.77
CA LEU A 40 -7.86 19.55 28.02
C LEU A 40 -6.91 20.52 27.29
N LEU A 41 -7.17 20.81 26.02
CA LEU A 41 -6.37 21.75 25.22
C LEU A 41 -6.43 23.18 25.79
N ASN A 42 -7.61 23.65 26.21
CA ASN A 42 -7.77 24.95 26.87
C ASN A 42 -7.08 25.04 28.24
N ASN A 43 -6.78 23.90 28.88
CA ASN A 43 -6.12 23.82 30.18
C ASN A 43 -4.64 23.42 30.07
N GLY A 44 -4.02 23.64 28.91
CA GLY A 44 -2.57 23.50 28.74
C GLY A 44 -2.08 22.10 28.40
N ALA A 45 -2.94 21.22 27.88
CA ALA A 45 -2.47 19.99 27.23
C ALA A 45 -1.57 20.33 26.03
N ASP A 46 -0.48 19.59 25.85
CA ASP A 46 0.46 19.84 24.77
C ASP A 46 -0.03 19.19 23.48
N ILE A 47 -0.33 20.04 22.49
CA ILE A 47 -0.81 19.64 21.16
C ILE A 47 0.31 19.02 20.31
N SER A 48 1.58 19.35 20.58
CA SER A 48 2.72 18.94 19.75
C SER A 48 3.03 17.44 19.81
N ASP A 49 2.60 16.79 20.90
CA ASP A 49 2.70 15.34 21.10
C ASP A 49 1.59 14.56 20.37
N VAL A 50 0.54 15.23 19.88
CA VAL A 50 -0.56 14.57 19.17
C VAL A 50 -0.06 14.12 17.80
N HIS A 51 -0.06 12.80 17.58
CA HIS A 51 0.33 12.22 16.31
C HIS A 51 -0.84 11.45 15.66
N PRO A 52 -0.82 11.24 14.33
CA PRO A 52 -1.95 10.66 13.59
C PRO A 52 -2.47 9.32 14.14
N GLY A 53 -1.57 8.47 14.66
CA GLY A 53 -1.95 7.20 15.29
C GLY A 53 -2.93 7.30 16.47
N TRP A 54 -3.10 8.46 17.12
CA TRP A 54 -4.08 8.66 18.20
C TRP A 54 -5.50 8.95 17.71
N LEU A 55 -5.65 9.28 16.43
CA LEU A 55 -6.92 9.68 15.82
C LEU A 55 -7.80 8.48 15.46
N TYR A 56 -7.20 7.28 15.44
CA TYR A 56 -7.89 6.01 15.24
C TYR A 56 -8.38 5.49 16.59
N ASN A 57 -9.60 4.96 16.63
CA ASN A 57 -10.14 4.33 17.84
C ASN A 57 -9.61 2.89 17.98
N ASP A 58 -10.27 2.06 18.78
CA ASP A 58 -9.89 0.65 18.94
C ASP A 58 -10.00 -0.15 17.61
N ASP A 59 -10.73 0.37 16.63
CA ASP A 59 -10.77 -0.10 15.26
C ASP A 59 -9.85 0.76 14.38
N LEU A 60 -8.70 0.19 14.01
CA LEU A 60 -7.70 0.85 13.16
C LEU A 60 -8.23 1.21 11.76
N PHE A 61 -9.37 0.66 11.35
CA PHE A 61 -10.02 0.98 10.07
C PHE A 61 -11.10 2.05 10.21
N ALA A 62 -11.41 2.51 11.42
CA ALA A 62 -12.42 3.54 11.63
C ALA A 62 -11.92 4.90 11.15
N LYS A 63 -12.78 5.57 10.38
CA LYS A 63 -12.57 6.95 9.91
C LYS A 63 -12.35 7.92 11.08
N PRO A 64 -11.24 8.70 11.10
CA PRO A 64 -11.02 9.77 12.07
C PRO A 64 -12.18 10.78 12.12
N SER A 65 -12.39 11.39 13.30
CA SER A 65 -13.47 12.37 13.49
C SER A 65 -13.06 13.74 12.97
N LEU A 66 -13.78 14.26 11.97
CA LEU A 66 -13.60 15.62 11.46
C LEU A 66 -13.71 16.66 12.58
N GLU A 67 -14.72 16.57 13.44
CA GLU A 67 -14.87 17.51 14.57
C GLU A 67 -13.66 17.49 15.52
N ALA A 68 -13.05 16.32 15.76
CA ALA A 68 -11.82 16.26 16.55
C ALA A 68 -10.64 16.91 15.82
N LEU A 69 -10.52 16.71 14.51
CA LEU A 69 -9.50 17.32 13.67
C LEU A 69 -9.61 18.85 13.64
N GLU A 70 -10.83 19.38 13.50
CA GLU A 70 -11.11 20.82 13.56
C GLU A 70 -10.68 21.44 14.89
N ILE A 71 -10.96 20.76 16.02
CA ILE A 71 -10.50 21.20 17.34
C ILE A 71 -8.96 21.20 17.39
N LEU A 72 -8.30 20.17 16.89
CA LEU A 72 -6.83 20.09 16.89
C LEU A 72 -6.21 21.23 16.06
N ILE A 73 -6.71 21.46 14.84
CA ILE A 73 -6.23 22.55 13.97
C ILE A 73 -6.45 23.92 14.61
N ALA A 74 -7.62 24.16 15.22
CA ALA A 74 -7.90 25.40 15.94
C ALA A 74 -6.94 25.66 17.12
N HIS A 75 -6.35 24.59 17.67
CA HIS A 75 -5.33 24.64 18.72
C HIS A 75 -3.89 24.57 18.19
N GLY A 76 -3.68 24.74 16.89
CA GLY A 76 -2.34 24.82 16.28
C GLY A 76 -1.67 23.47 16.05
N TRP A 77 -2.45 22.38 15.93
CA TRP A 77 -1.92 21.09 15.56
C TRP A 77 -1.32 21.10 14.15
N ASP A 78 -0.11 20.57 14.01
CA ASP A 78 0.53 20.36 12.73
C ASP A 78 -0.01 19.08 12.07
N ILE A 79 -0.67 19.22 10.92
CA ILE A 79 -1.29 18.13 10.17
C ILE A 79 -0.25 17.15 9.60
N ASP A 80 0.98 17.61 9.39
CA ASP A 80 2.11 16.80 8.94
C ASP A 80 2.98 16.30 10.12
N SER A 81 2.51 16.48 11.36
CA SER A 81 3.22 16.05 12.55
C SER A 81 3.40 14.53 12.62
N ARG A 82 4.57 14.12 13.12
CA ARG A 82 5.00 12.73 13.19
C ARG A 82 5.62 12.46 14.55
N ARG A 83 5.20 11.36 15.18
CA ARG A 83 5.79 10.91 16.45
C ARG A 83 7.29 10.65 16.33
N ASP A 84 7.70 10.06 15.21
CA ASP A 84 9.07 9.71 14.90
C ASP A 84 9.27 9.57 13.38
N GLY A 85 10.51 9.33 12.95
CA GLY A 85 10.87 9.14 11.53
C GLY A 85 10.23 7.91 10.87
N THR A 86 9.51 7.06 11.61
CA THR A 86 8.82 5.86 11.09
C THR A 86 7.30 6.04 10.99
N SER A 87 6.75 7.03 11.70
CA SER A 87 5.32 7.33 11.71
C SER A 87 4.92 8.07 10.42
N TRP A 88 3.72 7.80 9.92
CA TRP A 88 3.17 8.44 8.72
C TRP A 88 2.31 9.66 9.08
N PRO A 89 2.33 10.73 8.26
CA PRO A 89 1.37 11.83 8.36
C PRO A 89 -0.08 11.34 8.21
N LEU A 90 -1.06 12.14 8.65
CA LEU A 90 -2.48 11.76 8.60
C LEU A 90 -2.93 11.37 7.19
N LEU A 91 -2.51 12.15 6.18
CA LEU A 91 -2.92 11.97 4.79
C LEU A 91 -2.65 10.55 4.25
N TRP A 92 -1.56 9.88 4.68
CA TRP A 92 -1.24 8.50 4.29
C TRP A 92 -2.23 7.47 4.83
N GLY A 93 -2.79 7.71 6.01
CA GLY A 93 -3.71 6.77 6.67
C GLY A 93 -5.17 6.96 6.30
N VAL A 94 -5.52 8.07 5.64
CA VAL A 94 -6.91 8.41 5.30
C VAL A 94 -7.21 8.35 3.80
N VAL A 95 -6.28 7.86 2.97
CA VAL A 95 -6.44 7.77 1.50
C VAL A 95 -7.71 7.02 1.04
N GLN A 96 -8.25 6.15 1.89
CA GLN A 96 -9.50 5.41 1.66
C GLN A 96 -10.78 6.23 1.94
N PHE A 97 -10.65 7.43 2.51
CA PHE A 97 -11.75 8.32 2.88
C PHE A 97 -11.69 9.61 2.05
N PRO A 98 -12.41 9.68 0.91
CA PRO A 98 -12.27 10.79 -0.03
C PRO A 98 -12.46 12.18 0.57
N ASP A 99 -13.41 12.32 1.49
CA ASP A 99 -13.71 13.58 2.15
C ASP A 99 -12.62 13.99 3.15
N LEU A 100 -11.99 13.05 3.85
CA LEU A 100 -10.84 13.35 4.71
C LEU A 100 -9.59 13.69 3.91
N VAL A 101 -9.38 13.04 2.76
CA VAL A 101 -8.28 13.40 1.85
C VAL A 101 -8.45 14.84 1.40
N GLN A 102 -9.65 15.21 0.93
CA GLN A 102 -9.94 16.57 0.52
C GLN A 102 -9.73 17.55 1.68
N TRP A 103 -10.29 17.25 2.85
CA TRP A 103 -10.11 18.06 4.06
C TRP A 103 -8.63 18.25 4.42
N CYS A 104 -7.82 17.19 4.38
CA CYS A 104 -6.39 17.29 4.69
C CYS A 104 -5.67 18.22 3.71
N LEU A 105 -5.95 18.09 2.40
CA LEU A 105 -5.36 18.93 1.36
C LEU A 105 -5.79 20.39 1.50
N ASP A 106 -7.05 20.65 1.84
CA ASP A 106 -7.59 22.00 2.05
C ASP A 106 -6.96 22.67 3.28
N HIS A 107 -6.52 21.88 4.27
CA HIS A 107 -5.80 22.34 5.46
C HIS A 107 -4.27 22.29 5.31
N GLY A 108 -3.77 22.17 4.08
CA GLY A 108 -2.34 22.32 3.77
C GLY A 108 -1.48 21.09 4.03
N ALA A 109 -2.07 19.89 4.18
CA ALA A 109 -1.29 18.67 4.29
C ALA A 109 -0.38 18.46 3.08
N SER A 110 0.89 18.15 3.35
CA SER A 110 1.88 17.91 2.31
C SER A 110 1.67 16.55 1.64
N VAL A 111 1.84 16.52 0.31
CA VAL A 111 1.92 15.27 -0.46
C VAL A 111 3.32 14.62 -0.43
N TYR A 112 4.26 15.25 0.28
CA TYR A 112 5.63 14.80 0.52
C TYR A 112 5.84 14.51 2.00
N LEU A 113 6.72 13.56 2.34
CA LEU A 113 7.09 13.40 3.74
C LEU A 113 8.02 14.55 4.17
N PRO A 114 7.96 14.99 5.43
CA PRO A 114 8.96 15.89 5.98
C PRO A 114 10.37 15.32 5.76
N GLY A 115 11.22 16.08 5.06
CA GLY A 115 12.56 15.66 4.65
C GLY A 115 12.67 14.94 3.30
N ASP A 116 11.59 14.88 2.52
CA ASP A 116 11.58 14.53 1.09
C ASP A 116 11.81 15.79 0.22
N THR A 117 12.95 16.47 0.40
CA THR A 117 13.54 17.25 -0.71
C THR A 117 14.19 16.25 -1.70
N PRO A 118 14.23 16.52 -3.02
CA PRO A 118 14.38 15.51 -4.08
C PRO A 118 15.51 14.52 -3.82
N PRO A 119 15.33 13.23 -4.19
CA PRO A 119 16.10 12.14 -3.63
C PRO A 119 17.60 12.32 -3.90
N ARG A 120 18.40 11.92 -2.91
CA ARG A 120 19.85 11.71 -3.02
C ARG A 120 20.22 11.10 -4.38
N ALA A 121 21.34 11.56 -4.91
CA ALA A 121 21.87 11.25 -6.23
C ALA A 121 22.08 9.74 -6.49
N ALA A 122 22.41 9.44 -7.75
CA ALA A 122 22.51 8.11 -8.35
C ALA A 122 23.57 7.15 -7.73
N ASP A 123 24.18 7.53 -6.61
CA ASP A 123 25.33 6.87 -5.98
C ASP A 123 25.03 6.16 -4.64
N GLY A 124 23.76 6.06 -4.23
CA GLY A 124 23.31 4.91 -3.45
C GLY A 124 23.60 4.89 -1.94
N ASP A 125 23.68 6.04 -1.26
CA ASP A 125 23.68 6.04 0.21
C ASP A 125 22.28 5.73 0.78
N ILE A 126 22.09 4.46 1.16
CA ILE A 126 20.86 3.86 1.71
C ILE A 126 20.57 4.37 3.12
N GLY A 127 19.63 5.31 3.23
CA GLY A 127 18.91 5.57 4.48
C GLY A 127 17.82 4.49 4.70
N LYS A 128 18.03 3.64 5.70
CA LYS A 128 17.14 2.59 6.26
C LYS A 128 15.64 2.62 5.80
N LEU A 129 15.31 1.71 4.86
CA LEU A 129 13.96 1.25 4.44
C LEU A 129 13.06 2.25 3.67
N PRO A 130 12.18 1.75 2.77
CA PRO A 130 11.56 2.57 1.72
C PRO A 130 10.52 3.55 2.29
N ARG A 131 10.68 4.83 1.93
CA ARG A 131 9.68 5.89 2.15
C ARG A 131 8.51 5.61 1.20
N ILE A 132 7.53 4.80 1.63
CA ILE A 132 6.28 4.56 0.88
C ILE A 132 5.73 5.92 0.44
N THR A 133 5.63 6.15 -0.87
CA THR A 133 5.09 7.41 -1.38
C THR A 133 3.60 7.50 -1.10
N LEU A 134 3.05 8.71 -1.08
CA LEU A 134 1.62 8.88 -0.90
C LEU A 134 0.81 8.17 -2.00
N LEU A 135 1.33 8.14 -3.23
CA LEU A 135 0.71 7.40 -4.34
C LEU A 135 0.79 5.88 -4.14
N GLU A 136 1.82 5.34 -3.49
CA GLU A 136 1.86 3.91 -3.13
C GLU A 136 0.75 3.57 -2.11
N SER A 137 0.53 4.42 -1.09
CA SER A 137 -0.59 4.28 -0.16
C SER A 137 -1.94 4.39 -0.88
N ALA A 138 -2.11 5.38 -1.75
CA ALA A 138 -3.36 5.57 -2.50
C ALA A 138 -3.62 4.42 -3.49
N ALA A 139 -2.59 3.86 -4.12
CA ALA A 139 -2.71 2.68 -4.97
C ALA A 139 -3.14 1.44 -4.17
N GLY A 140 -2.65 1.32 -2.93
CA GLY A 140 -3.02 0.25 -2.03
C GLY A 140 -4.46 0.37 -1.51
N ASP A 141 -4.82 1.51 -0.96
CA ASP A 141 -6.02 1.68 -0.12
C ASP A 141 -7.02 2.72 -0.63
N GLY A 142 -6.60 3.65 -1.50
CA GLY A 142 -7.45 4.71 -2.05
C GLY A 142 -8.28 4.28 -3.26
N SER A 143 -9.19 5.14 -3.70
CA SER A 143 -9.90 4.97 -4.97
C SER A 143 -9.08 5.55 -6.14
N VAL A 144 -9.42 5.17 -7.38
CA VAL A 144 -8.78 5.76 -8.59
C VAL A 144 -8.96 7.28 -8.62
N ALA A 145 -10.09 7.81 -8.15
CA ALA A 145 -10.33 9.24 -8.07
C ALA A 145 -9.34 9.92 -7.10
N ILE A 146 -9.11 9.33 -5.93
CA ILE A 146 -8.13 9.84 -4.97
C ILE A 146 -6.70 9.72 -5.49
N PHE A 147 -6.36 8.64 -6.17
CA PHE A 147 -5.05 8.51 -6.81
C PHE A 147 -4.84 9.59 -7.87
N LYS A 148 -5.84 9.86 -8.72
CA LYS A 148 -5.80 10.94 -9.72
C LYS A 148 -5.63 12.31 -9.06
N LEU A 149 -6.45 12.62 -8.04
CA LEU A 149 -6.36 13.85 -7.27
C LEU A 149 -4.95 14.06 -6.68
N LEU A 150 -4.39 13.05 -6.03
CA LEU A 150 -3.07 13.14 -5.40
C LEU A 150 -1.96 13.31 -6.44
N ARG A 151 -2.08 12.65 -7.59
CA ARG A 151 -1.17 12.82 -8.72
C ARG A 151 -1.23 14.25 -9.28
N GLU A 152 -2.43 14.82 -9.42
CA GLU A 152 -2.63 16.21 -9.83
C GLU A 152 -2.02 17.21 -8.84
N LYS A 153 -2.05 16.89 -7.54
CA LYS A 153 -1.37 17.67 -6.48
C LYS A 153 0.15 17.48 -6.45
N GLY A 154 0.72 16.70 -7.37
CA GLY A 154 2.16 16.50 -7.49
C GLY A 154 2.74 15.47 -6.53
N ALA A 155 1.92 14.57 -5.98
CA ALA A 155 2.42 13.50 -5.11
C ALA A 155 3.49 12.64 -5.82
N PRO A 156 4.60 12.27 -5.15
CA PRO A 156 5.68 11.50 -5.75
C PRO A 156 5.20 10.19 -6.38
N PHE A 157 5.51 10.01 -7.66
CA PHE A 157 5.20 8.80 -8.41
C PHE A 157 6.41 7.88 -8.41
N HIS A 158 6.20 6.64 -7.98
CA HIS A 158 7.24 5.62 -7.95
C HIS A 158 6.70 4.31 -8.56
N PRO A 159 7.46 3.57 -9.39
CA PRO A 159 6.95 2.38 -10.08
C PRO A 159 6.35 1.28 -9.17
N ARG A 160 6.74 1.26 -7.90
CA ARG A 160 6.19 0.34 -6.88
C ARG A 160 4.69 0.54 -6.61
N VAL A 161 4.05 1.61 -7.09
CA VAL A 161 2.60 1.79 -6.95
C VAL A 161 1.81 0.56 -7.43
N LEU A 162 2.28 -0.14 -8.47
CA LEU A 162 1.65 -1.38 -8.94
C LEU A 162 1.83 -2.53 -7.92
N HIS A 163 3.03 -2.71 -7.37
CA HIS A 163 3.27 -3.72 -6.33
C HIS A 163 2.42 -3.48 -5.08
N ALA A 164 2.25 -2.21 -4.67
CA ALA A 164 1.40 -1.86 -3.53
C ALA A 164 -0.07 -2.19 -3.80
N ALA A 165 -0.59 -1.84 -4.99
CA ALA A 165 -1.96 -2.18 -5.40
C ALA A 165 -2.19 -3.70 -5.44
N VAL A 166 -1.24 -4.45 -6.01
CA VAL A 166 -1.30 -5.92 -6.09
C VAL A 166 -1.23 -6.57 -4.72
N GLU A 167 -0.33 -6.13 -3.84
CA GLU A 167 -0.24 -6.64 -2.46
C GLU A 167 -1.57 -6.44 -1.72
N ARG A 168 -2.20 -5.27 -1.86
CA ARG A 168 -3.50 -4.99 -1.22
C ARG A 168 -4.65 -5.76 -1.85
N ALA A 169 -4.66 -5.97 -3.17
CA ALA A 169 -5.63 -6.85 -3.82
C ALA A 169 -5.55 -8.29 -3.25
N VAL A 170 -4.35 -8.84 -3.08
CA VAL A 170 -4.17 -10.18 -2.47
C VAL A 170 -4.65 -10.22 -1.02
N VAL A 171 -4.50 -9.13 -0.25
CA VAL A 171 -5.03 -9.06 1.12
C VAL A 171 -6.56 -9.13 1.14
N HIS A 172 -7.23 -8.40 0.24
CA HIS A 172 -8.69 -8.30 0.18
C HIS A 172 -9.39 -9.37 -0.65
N ALA A 173 -8.63 -10.18 -1.40
CA ALA A 173 -9.18 -11.27 -2.19
C ALA A 173 -10.09 -12.20 -1.35
N PRO A 174 -11.27 -12.58 -1.88
CA PRO A 174 -12.19 -13.46 -1.20
C PRO A 174 -11.57 -14.86 -1.03
N PHE A 175 -12.05 -15.61 -0.06
CA PHE A 175 -11.74 -17.05 -0.01
C PHE A 175 -12.58 -17.79 -1.06
N PHE A 176 -12.06 -18.91 -1.58
CA PHE A 176 -12.73 -19.71 -2.61
C PHE A 176 -14.18 -20.08 -2.22
N ASP A 177 -14.40 -20.43 -0.96
CA ASP A 177 -15.72 -20.84 -0.44
C ASP A 177 -16.52 -19.67 0.18
N SER A 178 -16.01 -18.44 0.10
CA SER A 178 -16.65 -17.30 0.76
C SER A 178 -17.69 -16.62 -0.14
N SER A 179 -18.92 -16.58 0.36
CA SER A 179 -19.99 -15.73 -0.15
C SER A 179 -19.90 -14.28 0.35
N SER A 180 -18.83 -13.87 1.04
CA SER A 180 -18.67 -12.50 1.54
C SER A 180 -18.66 -11.49 0.39
N SER A 181 -19.81 -10.84 0.16
CA SER A 181 -19.97 -9.76 -0.82
C SER A 181 -18.97 -8.64 -0.56
N HIS A 182 -18.83 -8.24 0.71
CA HIS A 182 -17.96 -7.14 1.10
C HIS A 182 -16.48 -7.33 0.72
N ARG A 183 -15.91 -8.53 0.91
CA ARG A 183 -14.52 -8.81 0.46
C ARG A 183 -14.39 -8.78 -1.05
N ARG A 184 -15.41 -9.28 -1.76
CA ARG A 184 -15.44 -9.27 -3.23
C ARG A 184 -15.50 -7.84 -3.76
N ASP A 185 -16.29 -6.96 -3.14
CA ASP A 185 -16.36 -5.54 -3.49
C ASP A 185 -15.01 -4.85 -3.27
N GLN A 186 -14.37 -5.06 -2.11
CA GLN A 186 -13.03 -4.55 -1.83
C GLN A 186 -11.98 -5.04 -2.85
N PHE A 187 -12.00 -6.34 -3.18
CA PHE A 187 -11.13 -6.91 -4.20
C PHE A 187 -11.36 -6.29 -5.58
N ASN A 188 -12.63 -6.12 -5.98
CA ASN A 188 -13.00 -5.50 -7.24
C ASN A 188 -12.53 -4.06 -7.33
N GLU A 189 -12.64 -3.28 -6.25
CA GLU A 189 -12.09 -1.92 -6.19
C GLU A 189 -10.57 -1.91 -6.37
N ARG A 190 -9.85 -2.84 -5.74
CA ARG A 190 -8.40 -2.98 -5.95
C ARG A 190 -8.07 -3.37 -7.39
N MET A 191 -8.87 -4.24 -8.01
CA MET A 191 -8.73 -4.60 -9.42
C MET A 191 -8.96 -3.41 -10.35
N VAL A 192 -9.89 -2.51 -10.04
CA VAL A 192 -10.10 -1.26 -10.79
C VAL A 192 -8.84 -0.38 -10.73
N MET A 193 -8.20 -0.24 -9.56
CA MET A 193 -6.93 0.47 -9.43
C MET A 193 -5.81 -0.19 -10.26
N ILE A 194 -5.67 -1.52 -10.18
CA ILE A 194 -4.64 -2.26 -10.92
C ILE A 194 -4.83 -2.09 -12.43
N ARG A 195 -6.07 -2.20 -12.92
CA ARG A 195 -6.41 -1.94 -14.32
C ARG A 195 -6.03 -0.52 -14.72
N TYR A 196 -6.44 0.48 -13.95
CA TYR A 196 -6.07 1.88 -14.20
C TYR A 196 -4.55 2.07 -14.29
N LEU A 197 -3.78 1.50 -13.36
CA LEU A 197 -2.32 1.61 -13.33
C LEU A 197 -1.64 0.95 -14.55
N VAL A 198 -2.15 -0.17 -15.04
CA VAL A 198 -1.54 -0.89 -16.17
C VAL A 198 -2.06 -0.35 -17.51
N ASP A 199 -3.37 -0.13 -17.65
CA ASP A 199 -4.03 0.28 -18.90
C ASP A 199 -3.91 1.77 -19.19
N GLU A 200 -4.21 2.61 -18.21
CA GLU A 200 -4.26 4.06 -18.42
C GLU A 200 -2.92 4.72 -18.09
N VAL A 201 -2.26 4.30 -17.00
CA VAL A 201 -0.96 4.86 -16.59
C VAL A 201 0.20 4.20 -17.35
N GLY A 202 0.02 2.97 -17.86
CA GLY A 202 1.03 2.27 -18.65
C GLY A 202 2.17 1.67 -17.83
N ILE A 203 1.93 1.29 -16.56
CA ILE A 203 2.96 0.66 -15.73
C ILE A 203 3.23 -0.76 -16.23
N ASP A 204 4.51 -1.05 -16.48
CA ASP A 204 4.95 -2.38 -16.89
C ASP A 204 4.75 -3.41 -15.76
N VAL A 205 4.00 -4.47 -16.06
CA VAL A 205 3.76 -5.61 -15.15
C VAL A 205 5.02 -6.45 -14.88
N ARG A 206 6.11 -6.23 -15.63
CA ARG A 206 7.42 -6.85 -15.40
C ARG A 206 8.35 -5.99 -14.54
N SER A 207 7.90 -4.80 -14.13
CA SER A 207 8.70 -3.90 -13.31
C SER A 207 9.17 -4.59 -12.02
N GLN A 208 10.48 -4.55 -11.80
CA GLN A 208 11.11 -5.17 -10.65
C GLN A 208 11.35 -4.16 -9.55
N TRP A 209 10.97 -4.51 -8.33
CA TRP A 209 11.31 -3.78 -7.13
C TRP A 209 11.53 -4.72 -5.95
N LEU A 210 12.77 -4.77 -5.47
CA LEU A 210 13.18 -5.61 -4.35
C LEU A 210 13.09 -4.81 -3.03
N LYS A 211 12.32 -5.32 -2.07
CA LYS A 211 12.38 -4.84 -0.69
C LYS A 211 13.38 -5.69 0.08
N PRO A 212 14.39 -5.09 0.75
CA PRO A 212 15.25 -5.84 1.65
C PRO A 212 14.43 -6.68 2.65
N GLY A 213 14.69 -7.98 2.71
CA GLY A 213 13.99 -8.93 3.56
C GLY A 213 12.59 -9.36 3.10
N ARG A 214 12.13 -9.00 1.88
CA ARG A 214 10.97 -9.62 1.24
C ARG A 214 11.33 -10.34 -0.04
N VAL A 215 10.56 -11.37 -0.33
CA VAL A 215 10.69 -12.21 -1.53
C VAL A 215 9.75 -11.70 -2.61
N GLY A 216 10.22 -11.67 -3.85
CA GLY A 216 9.50 -11.19 -5.03
C GLY A 216 9.88 -9.76 -5.43
N ALA A 217 10.25 -9.58 -6.69
CA ALA A 217 10.53 -8.29 -7.31
C ALA A 217 9.42 -7.84 -8.27
N THR A 218 8.69 -8.74 -8.91
CA THR A 218 7.61 -8.42 -9.85
C THR A 218 6.23 -8.47 -9.17
N PRO A 219 5.22 -7.78 -9.71
CA PRO A 219 3.85 -7.88 -9.22
C PRO A 219 3.34 -9.33 -9.16
N LEU A 220 3.66 -10.17 -10.15
CA LEU A 220 3.24 -11.58 -10.17
C LEU A 220 3.94 -12.40 -9.08
N GLU A 221 5.22 -12.15 -8.80
CA GLU A 221 5.92 -12.75 -7.66
C GLU A 221 5.32 -12.32 -6.33
N TYR A 222 4.87 -11.07 -6.17
CA TYR A 222 4.14 -10.66 -4.96
C TYR A 222 2.87 -11.48 -4.76
N VAL A 223 2.13 -11.79 -5.82
CA VAL A 223 0.99 -12.73 -5.72
C VAL A 223 1.49 -14.12 -5.29
N ALA A 224 2.54 -14.62 -5.93
CA ALA A 224 3.08 -15.95 -5.67
C ALA A 224 3.74 -16.11 -4.29
N HIS A 225 4.19 -15.04 -3.64
CA HIS A 225 4.84 -15.07 -2.33
C HIS A 225 3.88 -14.65 -1.20
N HIS A 226 3.00 -13.66 -1.41
CA HIS A 226 2.19 -13.04 -0.35
C HIS A 226 0.77 -13.59 -0.21
N THR A 227 0.36 -14.60 -0.99
CA THR A 227 -0.83 -15.40 -0.63
C THR A 227 -0.50 -16.28 0.58
N SER A 228 -0.45 -15.68 1.77
CA SER A 228 -0.27 -16.37 3.06
C SER A 228 -1.43 -17.32 3.39
N SER A 229 -2.53 -17.23 2.65
CA SER A 229 -3.61 -18.19 2.65
C SER A 229 -3.70 -18.81 1.26
N SER A 230 -3.42 -20.11 1.18
CA SER A 230 -3.59 -20.92 -0.02
C SER A 230 -5.01 -20.91 -0.57
N ASN A 231 -6.00 -20.40 0.19
CA ASN A 231 -7.42 -20.51 -0.13
C ASN A 231 -8.06 -19.20 -0.66
N LYS A 232 -7.26 -18.22 -1.11
CA LYS A 232 -7.80 -16.98 -1.70
C LYS A 232 -8.00 -17.11 -3.20
N ASP A 233 -9.14 -16.63 -3.69
CA ASP A 233 -9.43 -16.52 -5.11
C ASP A 233 -8.82 -15.23 -5.67
N VAL A 234 -7.65 -15.39 -6.30
CA VAL A 234 -6.91 -14.34 -7.00
C VAL A 234 -6.83 -14.62 -8.50
N ARG A 235 -7.72 -15.47 -9.04
CA ARG A 235 -7.68 -15.90 -10.45
C ARG A 235 -7.68 -14.72 -11.41
N ASP A 236 -8.62 -13.80 -11.22
CA ASP A 236 -8.77 -12.62 -12.08
C ASP A 236 -7.53 -11.72 -12.08
N LEU A 237 -6.87 -11.59 -10.93
CA LEU A 237 -5.63 -10.83 -10.78
C LEU A 237 -4.47 -11.50 -11.54
N ILE A 238 -4.28 -12.81 -11.35
CA ILE A 238 -3.23 -13.57 -12.03
C ILE A 238 -3.42 -13.50 -13.54
N TRP A 239 -4.63 -13.78 -14.03
CA TRP A 239 -4.93 -13.74 -15.45
C TRP A 239 -4.73 -12.36 -16.04
N PHE A 240 -5.17 -11.30 -15.35
CA PHE A 240 -4.93 -9.94 -15.79
C PHE A 240 -3.44 -9.63 -15.96
N LEU A 241 -2.60 -10.00 -14.99
CA LEU A 241 -1.16 -9.77 -15.08
C LEU A 241 -0.52 -10.58 -16.23
N LEU A 242 -0.90 -11.85 -16.39
CA LEU A 242 -0.39 -12.72 -17.45
C LEU A 242 -0.81 -12.26 -18.86
N ASP A 243 -2.07 -11.83 -19.03
CA ASP A 243 -2.59 -11.28 -20.28
C ASP A 243 -1.87 -9.98 -20.69
N ARG A 244 -1.21 -9.30 -19.74
CA ARG A 244 -0.37 -8.12 -19.97
C ARG A 244 1.12 -8.41 -20.03
N GLY A 245 1.48 -9.70 -20.10
CA GLY A 245 2.83 -10.15 -20.37
C GLY A 245 3.67 -10.40 -19.13
N ALA A 246 3.09 -10.48 -17.93
CA ALA A 246 3.82 -10.97 -16.76
C ALA A 246 4.34 -12.40 -17.03
N ASP A 247 5.58 -12.68 -16.65
CA ASP A 247 6.22 -13.98 -16.89
C ASP A 247 6.20 -14.83 -15.61
N PRO A 248 5.46 -15.96 -15.60
CA PRO A 248 5.41 -16.85 -14.44
C PRO A 248 6.71 -17.60 -14.18
N ASN A 249 7.63 -17.67 -15.15
CA ASN A 249 8.93 -18.33 -15.02
C ASN A 249 10.07 -17.37 -14.70
N HIS A 250 9.75 -16.08 -14.52
CA HIS A 250 10.75 -15.09 -14.19
C HIS A 250 11.37 -15.38 -12.82
N ALA A 251 12.70 -15.53 -12.76
CA ALA A 251 13.45 -15.71 -11.52
C ALA A 251 14.17 -14.39 -11.16
N SER A 252 13.72 -13.74 -10.09
CA SER A 252 14.36 -12.52 -9.59
C SER A 252 15.71 -12.79 -8.92
N VAL A 253 16.70 -11.96 -9.23
CA VAL A 253 18.05 -12.04 -8.65
C VAL A 253 18.32 -10.83 -7.74
N LEU A 254 18.72 -11.06 -6.50
CA LEU A 254 19.16 -10.01 -5.58
C LEU A 254 20.53 -9.46 -6.02
N LYS A 255 20.57 -8.21 -6.46
CA LYS A 255 21.83 -7.51 -6.74
C LYS A 255 22.49 -7.02 -5.44
N ASP A 256 23.82 -6.94 -5.45
CA ASP A 256 24.72 -6.72 -4.30
C ASP A 256 24.33 -5.58 -3.33
N GLY A 257 23.66 -4.53 -3.80
CA GLY A 257 23.29 -3.36 -2.98
C GLY A 257 22.05 -3.53 -2.06
N TYR A 258 21.29 -4.62 -2.17
CA TYR A 258 20.03 -4.82 -1.43
C TYR A 258 20.07 -5.95 -0.40
N LYS A 259 21.26 -6.52 -0.16
CA LYS A 259 21.45 -7.67 0.73
C LYS A 259 21.28 -7.24 2.19
N SER A 260 20.40 -7.90 2.93
CA SER A 260 20.39 -7.81 4.39
C SER A 260 21.62 -8.52 4.97
N TYR A 261 22.11 -8.10 6.15
CA TYR A 261 23.17 -8.79 6.87
C TYR A 261 22.86 -10.28 7.11
N LYS A 262 21.57 -10.64 7.23
CA LYS A 262 21.12 -12.05 7.31
C LYS A 262 21.21 -12.80 5.98
N ASP A 263 21.00 -12.13 4.85
CA ASP A 263 20.99 -12.77 3.53
C ASP A 263 22.41 -13.19 3.11
N ILE A 264 23.42 -12.37 3.44
CA ILE A 264 24.84 -12.62 3.17
C ILE A 264 25.35 -13.86 3.95
N ILE A 265 24.96 -13.99 5.22
CA ILE A 265 25.51 -15.01 6.12
C ILE A 265 24.93 -16.40 5.83
N TYR A 266 23.65 -16.50 5.44
CA TYR A 266 22.97 -17.80 5.33
C TYR A 266 22.83 -18.36 3.92
N LYS A 267 22.97 -17.54 2.85
CA LYS A 267 22.60 -17.96 1.49
C LYS A 267 23.65 -17.72 0.39
N GLY A 268 24.80 -17.14 0.72
CA GLY A 268 25.90 -16.93 -0.23
C GLY A 268 25.73 -15.68 -1.11
N PRO A 269 26.69 -15.43 -2.02
CA PRO A 269 26.81 -14.17 -2.76
C PRO A 269 25.73 -13.96 -3.85
N ASP A 270 25.14 -14.99 -4.43
CA ASP A 270 24.10 -14.86 -5.46
C ASP A 270 22.79 -15.50 -4.99
N ILE A 271 21.85 -14.70 -4.47
CA ILE A 271 20.54 -15.20 -4.06
C ILE A 271 19.59 -15.07 -5.25
N SER A 272 19.45 -16.15 -6.00
CA SER A 272 18.35 -16.33 -6.95
C SER A 272 17.11 -16.72 -6.17
N TYR A 273 16.02 -15.97 -6.32
CA TYR A 273 14.73 -16.39 -5.83
C TYR A 273 14.07 -17.33 -6.84
N PRO A 274 13.40 -18.40 -6.38
CA PRO A 274 12.63 -19.26 -7.27
C PRO A 274 11.55 -18.43 -7.97
N SER A 275 11.28 -18.76 -9.23
CA SER A 275 10.23 -18.13 -10.03
C SER A 275 8.84 -18.31 -9.40
N PRO A 276 7.84 -17.47 -9.75
CA PRO A 276 6.45 -17.67 -9.31
C PRO A 276 5.96 -19.12 -9.48
N PHE A 277 6.32 -19.74 -10.59
CA PHE A 277 5.96 -21.12 -10.92
C PHE A 277 6.64 -22.12 -9.96
N GLU A 278 7.95 -22.02 -9.77
CA GLU A 278 8.70 -22.90 -8.84
C GLU A 278 8.24 -22.72 -7.39
N VAL A 279 7.94 -21.49 -6.97
CA VAL A 279 7.40 -21.20 -5.64
C VAL A 279 6.07 -21.90 -5.42
N ALA A 280 5.19 -21.87 -6.42
CA ALA A 280 3.89 -22.51 -6.34
C ALA A 280 4.01 -24.04 -6.26
N GLN A 281 4.99 -24.64 -6.95
CA GLN A 281 5.31 -26.07 -6.88
C GLN A 281 5.88 -26.48 -5.52
N GLN A 282 6.83 -25.70 -4.98
CA GLN A 282 7.52 -26.01 -3.72
C GLN A 282 6.65 -25.76 -2.48
N SER A 283 5.75 -24.78 -2.53
CA SER A 283 5.02 -24.30 -1.35
C SER A 283 3.61 -24.90 -1.20
N SER A 284 3.27 -25.95 -1.96
CA SER A 284 1.91 -26.54 -1.99
C SER A 284 0.82 -25.49 -2.19
N ARG A 285 0.96 -24.63 -3.22
CA ARG A 285 -0.05 -23.61 -3.59
C ARG A 285 -0.85 -24.09 -4.81
N PRO A 286 -1.79 -25.06 -4.65
CA PRO A 286 -2.44 -25.72 -5.78
C PRO A 286 -3.19 -24.73 -6.66
N HIS A 287 -3.84 -23.72 -6.08
CA HIS A 287 -4.68 -22.79 -6.86
C HIS A 287 -3.88 -21.82 -7.73
N PHE A 288 -2.74 -21.28 -7.25
CA PHE A 288 -1.90 -20.45 -8.11
C PHE A 288 -1.39 -21.26 -9.31
N LEU A 289 -0.91 -22.48 -9.05
CA LEU A 289 -0.42 -23.37 -10.09
C LEU A 289 -1.51 -23.75 -11.09
N GLU A 290 -2.69 -24.12 -10.59
CA GLU A 290 -3.87 -24.46 -11.40
C GLU A 290 -4.26 -23.30 -12.32
N VAL A 291 -4.34 -22.08 -11.79
CA VAL A 291 -4.71 -20.87 -12.53
C VAL A 291 -3.70 -20.56 -13.64
N VAL A 292 -2.39 -20.68 -13.36
CA VAL A 292 -1.34 -20.47 -14.37
C VAL A 292 -1.38 -21.55 -15.45
N GLN A 293 -1.56 -22.82 -15.06
CA GLN A 293 -1.67 -23.94 -16.01
C GLN A 293 -2.93 -23.85 -16.87
N GLU A 294 -4.06 -23.42 -16.31
CA GLU A 294 -5.29 -23.14 -17.03
C GLU A 294 -5.10 -22.02 -18.05
N TRP A 295 -4.45 -20.92 -17.65
CA TRP A 295 -4.10 -19.83 -18.56
C TRP A 295 -3.18 -20.30 -19.71
N GLN A 296 -2.13 -21.08 -19.40
CA GLN A 296 -1.24 -21.64 -20.42
C GLN A 296 -1.98 -22.56 -21.40
N ARG A 297 -2.91 -23.40 -20.92
CA ARG A 297 -3.76 -24.24 -21.77
C ARG A 297 -4.62 -23.38 -22.70
N ARG A 298 -5.23 -22.30 -22.19
CA ARG A 298 -6.02 -21.35 -22.99
C ARG A 298 -5.19 -20.70 -24.10
N GLN A 299 -3.96 -20.27 -23.82
CA GLN A 299 -3.08 -19.68 -24.84
C GLN A 299 -2.71 -20.69 -25.94
N ARG A 300 -2.43 -21.95 -25.57
CA ARG A 300 -2.14 -23.03 -26.53
C ARG A 300 -3.35 -23.36 -27.41
N SER A 301 -4.55 -23.44 -26.81
CA SER A 301 -5.78 -23.65 -27.55
C SER A 301 -6.09 -22.49 -28.48
N SER A 302 -5.86 -21.24 -28.07
CA SER A 302 -6.00 -20.09 -28.97
C SER A 302 -5.02 -20.17 -30.15
N ALA A 303 -3.76 -20.52 -29.88
CA ALA A 303 -2.73 -20.67 -30.91
C ALA A 303 -3.04 -21.78 -31.93
N THR A 304 -3.61 -22.91 -31.50
CA THR A 304 -4.00 -23.98 -32.43
C THR A 304 -5.17 -23.56 -33.33
N TRP A 305 -6.11 -22.74 -32.86
CA TRP A 305 -7.18 -22.21 -33.74
C TRP A 305 -6.63 -21.34 -34.87
N TRP A 306 -5.58 -20.56 -34.64
CA TRP A 306 -4.92 -19.77 -35.70
C TRP A 306 -4.16 -20.65 -36.71
N THR A 307 -3.58 -21.78 -36.28
CA THR A 307 -2.89 -22.70 -37.18
C THR A 307 -3.82 -23.52 -38.08
N TRP A 308 -5.08 -23.73 -37.68
CA TRP A 308 -6.09 -24.40 -38.49
C TRP A 308 -6.98 -23.42 -39.29
N GLY A 309 -7.04 -22.14 -38.88
CA GLY A 309 -7.83 -21.09 -39.54
C GLY A 309 -7.18 -20.40 -40.76
N THR A 310 -5.92 -20.69 -41.07
CA THR A 310 -5.24 -20.18 -42.29
C THR A 310 -5.15 -21.20 -43.42
N SER A 311 -5.73 -22.38 -43.24
CA SER A 311 -6.00 -23.31 -44.33
C SER A 311 -7.50 -23.21 -44.64
N TRP A 312 -7.86 -23.05 -45.92
CA TRP A 312 -9.22 -22.84 -46.44
C TRP A 312 -9.71 -21.39 -46.48
N ILE A 313 -9.32 -20.67 -47.55
CA ILE A 313 -10.20 -20.11 -48.59
C ILE A 313 -9.31 -19.81 -49.80
N SER A 314 -9.27 -20.73 -50.76
CA SER A 314 -8.91 -20.43 -52.15
C SER A 314 -10.12 -20.79 -52.98
N TRP A 315 -11.00 -19.82 -53.23
CA TRP A 315 -12.07 -19.95 -54.22
C TRP A 315 -11.52 -19.56 -55.60
N PRO A 316 -11.73 -20.38 -56.65
CA PRO A 316 -11.27 -20.05 -57.98
C PRO A 316 -12.23 -19.03 -58.61
N PHE A 317 -11.69 -17.89 -59.03
CA PHE A 317 -12.38 -16.94 -59.90
C PHE A 317 -12.38 -17.52 -61.33
N THR A 318 -13.48 -18.16 -61.73
CA THR A 318 -13.74 -18.48 -63.14
C THR A 318 -14.15 -17.21 -63.89
N LYS A 319 -13.34 -16.84 -64.88
CA LYS A 319 -13.71 -15.87 -65.93
C LYS A 319 -14.94 -16.39 -66.69
N GLN A 320 -15.94 -15.54 -66.88
CA GLN A 320 -16.86 -15.66 -68.02
C GLN A 320 -16.70 -14.42 -68.91
N SER A 321 -16.27 -14.68 -70.14
CA SER A 321 -16.24 -13.78 -71.27
C SER A 321 -17.26 -14.28 -72.28
N SER A 322 -18.31 -13.49 -72.56
CA SER A 322 -18.92 -13.20 -73.87
C SER A 322 -20.19 -12.39 -73.63
#